data_AF-A0A1B9MR22-F1
#
_entry.id   AF-A0A1B9MR22-F1
#
_cell.length_a   1.000
_cell.length_b   1.000
_cell.length_c   1.000
_cell.angle_alpha   90.00
_cell.angle_beta   90.00
_cell.angle_gamma   90.00
#
_symmetry.space_group_name_H-M   'P 1'
#
loop_
_entity.id
_entity.type
_entity.pdbx_description
1 polymer ?
#
loop_
_entity_poly.entity_id
_entity_poly.type
_entity_poly.pdbx_seq_one_letter_code
_entity_poly.pdbx_strand_id
1 'polypeptide(L)'
;MKTQIKKVLILGSSLLMLSLLTGCDFTDYKTRIQRENDINNPTGNKKSCLRVGKVYEDMYPYTIQYIEGEIDPDDAWDKIAANNELNLKLSLYAKEGLFTEELVGHDGDKPLYRYNLTDEGRKYVDWWGGTNFCFGRVVVEKIIDVDNQLKGMRMVTFTYHLENVPNWIKNKDIYSLYPNYSEIEPAVTGSRPALGSHYYNIKSDGRLKLIRAESGNYLL
;
A
#
# COMPACT_ATOMS: atom_id res chain seq x y z
N MET A 1 54.77 -52.23 -43.06
CA MET A 1 53.99 -52.77 -41.94
C MET A 1 52.68 -51.98 -41.83
N LYS A 2 51.53 -52.61 -42.12
CA LYS A 2 50.20 -51.99 -42.02
C LYS A 2 49.72 -52.06 -40.58
N THR A 3 49.28 -50.95 -39.99
CA THR A 3 48.19 -50.96 -39.00
C THR A 3 47.44 -49.64 -39.06
N GLN A 4 46.12 -49.77 -39.20
CA GLN A 4 45.09 -48.75 -39.32
C GLN A 4 44.65 -48.20 -37.95
N ILE A 5 43.67 -47.27 -37.98
CA ILE A 5 42.77 -46.79 -36.89
C ILE A 5 43.28 -45.47 -36.26
N LYS A 6 42.57 -44.32 -36.25
CA LYS A 6 41.12 -44.01 -36.25
C LYS A 6 40.89 -42.58 -36.79
N LYS A 7 39.78 -42.37 -37.50
CA LYS A 7 39.24 -41.03 -37.86
C LYS A 7 38.88 -40.27 -36.59
N VAL A 8 39.40 -39.05 -36.40
CA VAL A 8 38.85 -38.07 -35.45
C VAL A 8 38.16 -36.99 -36.27
N LEU A 9 36.85 -36.98 -36.16
CA LEU A 9 35.91 -36.07 -36.77
C LEU A 9 36.03 -34.72 -36.03
N ILE A 10 36.55 -33.68 -36.70
CA ILE A 10 36.49 -32.31 -36.19
C ILE A 10 35.07 -31.80 -36.46
N LEU A 11 34.18 -32.01 -35.49
CA LEU A 11 32.86 -31.40 -35.41
C LEU A 11 32.84 -30.59 -34.12
N GLY A 12 33.44 -29.41 -34.18
CA GLY A 12 33.63 -28.52 -33.04
C GLY A 12 33.39 -27.08 -33.44
N SER A 13 32.17 -26.75 -33.88
CA SER A 13 31.79 -25.35 -34.15
C SER A 13 30.27 -25.15 -34.25
N SER A 14 29.45 -25.83 -33.44
CA SER A 14 28.00 -25.56 -33.44
C SER A 14 27.31 -25.74 -32.07
N LEU A 15 27.94 -25.28 -31.00
CA LEU A 15 27.33 -25.27 -29.65
C LEU A 15 27.44 -23.92 -28.92
N LEU A 16 27.70 -22.83 -29.65
CA LEU A 16 27.85 -21.48 -29.07
C LEU A 16 26.65 -20.56 -29.28
N MET A 17 25.50 -21.08 -29.71
CA MET A 17 24.27 -20.29 -29.94
C MET A 17 23.06 -20.73 -29.11
N LEU A 18 23.25 -21.53 -28.05
CA LEU A 18 22.16 -21.95 -27.16
C LEU A 18 22.11 -21.21 -25.82
N SER A 19 23.03 -20.28 -25.54
CA SER A 19 23.04 -19.48 -24.31
C SER A 19 22.25 -18.16 -24.40
N LEU A 20 21.58 -17.87 -25.52
CA LEU A 20 20.77 -16.65 -25.71
C LEU A 20 19.30 -16.80 -25.26
N LEU A 21 18.95 -17.90 -24.59
CA LEU A 21 17.65 -18.11 -23.95
C LEU A 21 17.79 -18.23 -22.43
N THR A 22 18.62 -17.39 -21.80
CA THR A 22 18.34 -17.01 -20.41
C THR A 22 17.21 -15.99 -20.45
N GLY A 23 15.96 -16.47 -20.58
CA GLY A 23 14.84 -15.67 -20.11
C GLY A 23 15.18 -15.25 -18.69
N CYS A 24 15.28 -13.93 -18.44
CA CYS A 24 15.62 -13.39 -17.13
C CYS A 24 14.77 -14.10 -16.07
N ASP A 25 15.42 -14.85 -15.18
CA ASP A 25 14.74 -15.50 -14.07
C ASP A 25 14.36 -14.41 -13.05
N PHE A 26 13.25 -13.72 -13.30
CA PHE A 26 12.70 -12.69 -12.43
C PHE A 26 12.07 -13.27 -11.15
N THR A 27 12.13 -14.59 -10.95
CA THR A 27 11.59 -15.27 -9.77
C THR A 27 12.27 -14.80 -8.48
N ASP A 28 13.53 -14.36 -8.54
CA ASP A 28 14.22 -13.74 -7.40
C ASP A 28 13.54 -12.42 -6.99
N TYR A 29 13.27 -11.51 -7.94
CA TYR A 29 12.62 -10.24 -7.63
C TYR A 29 11.20 -10.41 -7.12
N LYS A 30 10.38 -11.26 -7.77
CA LYS A 30 9.02 -11.51 -7.31
C LYS A 30 8.99 -12.04 -5.88
N THR A 31 9.79 -13.07 -5.60
CA THR A 31 9.85 -13.69 -4.27
C THR A 31 10.38 -12.71 -3.23
N ARG A 32 11.40 -11.93 -3.58
CA ARG A 32 11.97 -10.90 -2.73
C ARG A 32 10.96 -9.81 -2.40
N ILE A 33 10.31 -9.23 -3.41
CA ILE A 33 9.32 -8.16 -3.24
C ILE A 33 8.15 -8.66 -2.42
N GLN A 34 7.68 -9.89 -2.66
CA GLN A 34 6.63 -10.50 -1.84
C GLN A 34 7.06 -10.61 -0.37
N ARG A 35 8.26 -11.13 -0.11
CA ARG A 35 8.82 -11.23 1.24
C ARG A 35 8.97 -9.86 1.91
N GLU A 36 9.47 -8.86 1.20
CA GLU A 36 9.60 -7.50 1.71
C GLU A 36 8.23 -6.89 2.05
N ASN A 37 7.19 -7.18 1.27
CA ASN A 37 5.82 -6.77 1.59
C ASN A 37 5.26 -7.49 2.81
N ASP A 38 5.43 -8.81 2.90
CA ASP A 38 4.92 -9.61 4.02
C ASP A 38 5.63 -9.27 5.34
N ILE A 39 6.94 -8.97 5.32
CA ILE A 39 7.68 -8.49 6.51
C ILE A 39 7.10 -7.19 7.06
N ASN A 40 6.73 -6.26 6.16
CA ASN A 40 6.19 -4.95 6.55
C ASN A 40 4.67 -4.99 6.80
N ASN A 41 4.02 -6.13 6.61
CA ASN A 41 2.60 -6.34 6.86
C ASN A 41 2.38 -7.75 7.45
N PRO A 42 2.89 -8.02 8.67
CA PRO A 42 2.91 -9.36 9.25
C PRO A 42 1.51 -9.94 9.50
N THR A 43 0.50 -9.09 9.67
CA THR A 43 -0.90 -9.49 9.83
C THR A 43 -1.62 -9.71 8.50
N GLY A 44 -0.99 -9.34 7.37
CA GLY A 44 -1.56 -9.50 6.03
C GLY A 44 -2.81 -8.64 5.78
N ASN A 45 -2.99 -7.55 6.53
CA ASN A 45 -4.17 -6.71 6.42
C ASN A 45 -3.90 -5.22 6.65
N LYS A 46 -2.64 -4.74 6.61
CA LYS A 46 -2.29 -3.35 6.91
C LYS A 46 -1.41 -2.68 5.85
N LYS A 47 -1.67 -2.93 4.56
CA LYS A 47 -0.79 -2.40 3.49
C LYS A 47 -1.13 -0.98 3.04
N SER A 48 -2.40 -0.67 2.85
CA SER A 48 -2.88 0.66 2.48
C SER A 48 -3.68 1.24 3.63
N CYS A 49 -3.50 2.51 3.94
CA CYS A 49 -4.11 3.15 5.11
C CYS A 49 -4.87 4.41 4.71
N LEU A 50 -6.07 4.59 5.26
CA LEU A 50 -6.85 5.82 5.14
C LEU A 50 -6.80 6.57 6.46
N ARG A 51 -6.37 7.84 6.43
CA ARG A 51 -6.35 8.70 7.62
C ARG A 51 -7.75 9.21 7.96
N VAL A 52 -8.23 8.86 9.15
CA VAL A 52 -9.45 9.45 9.74
C VAL A 52 -9.18 10.89 10.17
N GLY A 53 -8.08 11.11 10.89
CA GLY A 53 -7.63 12.43 11.33
C GLY A 53 -6.67 12.37 12.51
N LYS A 54 -6.29 13.53 13.05
CA LYS A 54 -5.33 13.65 14.17
C LYS A 54 -5.99 13.40 15.53
N VAL A 55 -6.64 12.25 15.68
CA VAL A 55 -7.12 11.70 16.96
C VAL A 55 -6.21 10.56 17.35
N TYR A 56 -5.70 10.57 18.57
CA TYR A 56 -4.71 9.60 19.07
C TYR A 56 -5.34 8.60 20.04
N GLU A 57 -4.64 7.50 20.31
CA GLU A 57 -5.15 6.39 21.12
C GLU A 57 -5.66 6.83 22.51
N ASP A 58 -4.95 7.75 23.15
CA ASP A 58 -5.26 8.31 24.46
C ASP A 58 -6.41 9.34 24.45
N MET A 59 -6.88 9.73 23.27
CA MET A 59 -8.02 10.63 23.10
C MET A 59 -9.37 9.90 23.03
N TYR A 60 -9.36 8.56 22.95
CA TYR A 60 -10.59 7.78 22.90
C TYR A 60 -11.13 7.47 24.31
N PRO A 61 -12.46 7.57 24.52
CA PRO A 61 -13.48 7.94 23.54
C PRO A 61 -13.45 9.43 23.19
N TYR A 62 -13.52 9.74 21.89
CA TYR A 62 -13.39 11.10 21.35
C TYR A 62 -14.77 11.72 21.13
N THR A 63 -15.02 12.90 21.69
CA THR A 63 -16.23 13.68 21.41
C THR A 63 -15.92 14.75 20.37
N ILE A 64 -16.73 14.81 19.30
CA ILE A 64 -16.57 15.80 18.23
C ILE A 64 -16.69 17.22 18.77
N GLN A 65 -16.09 18.15 18.05
CA GLN A 65 -16.10 19.56 18.38
C GLN A 65 -16.52 20.35 17.15
N TYR A 66 -17.23 21.44 17.35
CA TYR A 66 -17.49 22.42 16.31
C TYR A 66 -16.57 23.61 16.52
N ILE A 67 -15.84 23.98 15.46
CA ILE A 67 -14.95 25.15 15.47
C ILE A 67 -15.61 26.21 14.59
N GLU A 68 -15.83 27.40 15.14
CA GLU A 68 -16.36 28.54 14.39
C GLU A 68 -15.27 29.25 13.58
N GLY A 69 -15.64 29.78 12.41
CA GLY A 69 -14.79 30.57 11.54
C GLY A 69 -15.03 30.25 10.06
N GLU A 70 -14.32 30.97 9.19
CA GLU A 70 -14.34 30.76 7.74
C GLU A 70 -13.17 29.87 7.32
N ILE A 71 -13.40 28.98 6.36
CA ILE A 71 -12.34 28.14 5.77
C ILE A 71 -11.49 29.03 4.87
N ASP A 72 -10.18 29.05 5.10
CA ASP A 72 -9.23 29.64 4.17
C ASP A 72 -8.91 28.62 3.05
N PRO A 73 -9.33 28.87 1.80
CA PRO A 73 -9.06 27.95 0.69
C PRO A 73 -7.58 27.89 0.29
N ASP A 74 -6.77 28.87 0.70
CA ASP A 74 -5.34 28.93 0.39
C ASP A 74 -4.46 28.26 1.46
N ASP A 75 -5.02 27.96 2.65
CA ASP A 75 -4.33 27.20 3.69
C ASP A 75 -4.61 25.70 3.58
N ALA A 76 -3.65 24.96 3.05
CA ALA A 76 -3.69 23.49 2.98
C ALA A 76 -3.78 22.81 4.37
N TRP A 77 -3.59 23.55 5.47
CA TRP A 77 -3.66 23.07 6.85
C TRP A 77 -4.76 23.77 7.66
N ASP A 78 -5.76 24.35 6.99
CA ASP A 78 -6.88 25.01 7.63
C ASP A 78 -7.52 24.10 8.70
N LYS A 79 -7.54 24.60 9.94
CA LYS A 79 -7.98 23.81 11.10
C LYS A 79 -9.48 23.55 11.09
N ILE A 80 -10.27 24.44 10.49
CA ILE A 80 -11.73 24.34 10.42
C ILE A 80 -12.10 23.29 9.38
N ALA A 81 -11.46 23.33 8.20
CA ALA A 81 -11.59 22.31 7.17
C ALA A 81 -11.20 20.93 7.71
N ALA A 82 -10.05 20.82 8.37
CA ALA A 82 -9.58 19.56 8.97
C ALA A 82 -10.54 19.02 10.06
N ASN A 83 -11.11 19.90 10.89
CA ASN A 83 -12.10 19.52 11.90
C ASN A 83 -13.41 19.05 11.27
N ASN A 84 -13.91 19.76 10.26
CA ASN A 84 -15.12 19.39 9.54
C ASN A 84 -14.97 18.04 8.83
N GLU A 85 -13.81 17.81 8.21
CA GLU A 85 -13.47 16.54 7.57
C GLU A 85 -13.37 15.39 8.59
N LEU A 86 -12.72 15.62 9.75
CA LEU A 86 -12.65 14.63 10.82
C LEU A 86 -14.06 14.24 11.31
N ASN A 87 -14.92 15.21 11.57
CA ASN A 87 -16.29 14.95 12.04
C ASN A 87 -17.09 14.14 11.00
N LEU A 88 -16.94 14.46 9.71
CA LEU A 88 -17.55 13.71 8.63
C LEU A 88 -17.02 12.27 8.57
N LYS A 89 -15.69 12.10 8.58
CA LYS A 89 -15.03 10.79 8.53
C LYS A 89 -15.49 9.92 9.71
N LEU A 90 -15.49 10.44 10.94
CA LEU A 90 -15.93 9.69 12.13
C LEU A 90 -17.34 9.10 11.96
N SER A 91 -18.30 9.90 11.50
CA SER A 91 -19.67 9.42 11.27
C SER A 91 -19.74 8.37 10.14
N LEU A 92 -19.01 8.56 9.04
CA LEU A 92 -18.98 7.58 7.94
C LEU A 92 -18.35 6.25 8.37
N TYR A 93 -17.23 6.29 9.08
CA TYR A 93 -16.59 5.09 9.62
C TYR A 93 -17.42 4.41 10.72
N ALA A 94 -18.23 5.17 11.47
CA ALA A 94 -19.19 4.60 12.41
C ALA A 94 -20.33 3.84 11.68
N LYS A 95 -20.82 4.35 10.55
CA LYS A 95 -21.81 3.64 9.71
C LYS A 95 -21.28 2.32 9.16
N GLU A 96 -19.98 2.24 8.90
CA GLU A 96 -19.29 0.99 8.54
C GLU A 96 -18.92 0.11 9.74
N GLY A 97 -19.30 0.51 10.96
CA GLY A 97 -19.09 -0.26 12.19
C GLY A 97 -17.67 -0.21 12.75
N LEU A 98 -16.80 0.70 12.29
CA LEU A 98 -15.44 0.83 12.83
C LEU A 98 -15.39 1.69 14.10
N PHE A 99 -16.38 2.56 14.29
CA PHE A 99 -16.60 3.32 15.51
C PHE A 99 -18.01 3.11 16.07
N THR A 100 -18.15 3.28 17.38
CA THR A 100 -19.45 3.59 18.00
C THR A 100 -19.81 5.03 17.69
N GLU A 101 -21.10 5.36 17.68
CA GLU A 101 -21.59 6.75 17.59
C GLU A 101 -22.65 6.94 18.68
N GLU A 102 -22.33 7.71 19.72
CA GLU A 102 -23.20 7.95 20.87
C GLU A 102 -23.54 9.44 20.96
N LEU A 103 -24.82 9.81 20.95
CA LEU A 103 -25.23 11.19 21.23
C LEU A 103 -25.03 11.48 22.72
N VAL A 104 -24.15 12.43 23.05
CA VAL A 104 -23.77 12.74 24.44
C VAL A 104 -24.16 14.16 24.88
N GLY A 105 -24.71 14.98 23.98
CA GLY A 105 -25.15 16.33 24.29
C GLY A 105 -25.37 17.17 23.04
N HIS A 106 -25.39 18.49 23.24
CA HIS A 106 -25.53 19.47 22.19
C HIS A 106 -24.62 20.67 22.45
N ASP A 107 -24.13 21.28 21.37
CA ASP A 107 -23.47 22.57 21.33
C ASP A 107 -24.39 23.55 20.58
N GLY A 108 -25.18 24.31 21.34
CA GLY A 108 -26.35 25.02 20.80
C GLY A 108 -27.35 24.03 20.20
N ASP A 109 -27.69 24.23 18.93
CA ASP A 109 -28.58 23.34 18.19
C ASP A 109 -27.86 22.13 17.55
N LYS A 110 -26.52 22.05 17.65
CA LYS A 110 -25.73 21.01 16.99
C LYS A 110 -25.53 19.81 17.92
N PRO A 111 -25.81 18.56 17.48
CA PRO A 111 -25.60 17.37 18.31
C PRO A 111 -24.11 17.09 18.51
N LEU A 112 -23.72 16.72 19.73
CA LEU A 112 -22.38 16.24 20.05
C LEU A 112 -22.36 14.72 20.14
N TYR A 113 -21.57 14.09 19.28
CA TYR A 113 -21.37 12.65 19.25
C TYR A 113 -20.02 12.25 19.86
N ARG A 114 -20.03 11.16 20.62
CA ARG A 114 -18.84 10.49 21.15
C ARG A 114 -18.59 9.21 20.37
N TYR A 115 -17.35 9.05 19.93
CA TYR A 115 -16.87 7.93 19.14
C TYR A 115 -15.84 7.14 19.93
N ASN A 116 -15.95 5.83 19.90
CA ASN A 116 -14.93 4.91 20.38
C ASN A 116 -14.68 3.83 19.33
N LEU A 117 -13.47 3.28 19.28
CA LEU A 117 -13.19 2.14 18.40
C LEU A 117 -14.08 0.96 18.80
N THR A 118 -14.69 0.32 17.81
CA THR A 118 -15.32 -1.00 17.98
C THR A 118 -14.26 -2.09 17.95
N ASP A 119 -14.66 -3.32 18.26
CA ASP A 119 -13.77 -4.47 18.10
C ASP A 119 -13.43 -4.73 16.63
N GLU A 120 -14.31 -4.35 15.68
CA GLU A 120 -14.00 -4.40 14.25
C GLU A 120 -12.98 -3.31 13.87
N GLY A 121 -13.17 -2.07 14.32
CA GLY A 121 -12.23 -0.97 14.08
C GLY A 121 -10.83 -1.27 14.59
N ARG A 122 -10.72 -1.87 15.79
CA ARG A 122 -9.43 -2.28 16.39
C ARG A 122 -8.63 -3.25 15.52
N LYS A 123 -9.26 -4.01 14.62
CA LYS A 123 -8.54 -4.93 13.70
C LYS A 123 -7.71 -4.19 12.66
N TYR A 124 -8.14 -2.99 12.28
CA TYR A 124 -7.56 -2.22 11.16
C TYR A 124 -6.77 -1.00 11.62
N VAL A 125 -6.91 -0.58 12.88
CA VAL A 125 -6.30 0.67 13.34
C VAL A 125 -4.77 0.66 13.24
N ASP A 126 -4.24 1.80 12.81
CA ASP A 126 -2.84 2.20 12.90
C ASP A 126 -2.75 3.64 13.40
N TRP A 127 -1.84 3.89 14.34
CA TRP A 127 -1.75 5.14 15.08
C TRP A 127 -0.76 6.15 14.48
N TRP A 128 -0.16 5.85 13.32
CA TRP A 128 0.88 6.69 12.75
C TRP A 128 0.34 8.07 12.32
N GLY A 129 0.72 9.10 13.08
CA GLY A 129 0.32 10.49 12.85
C GLY A 129 -1.18 10.77 13.09
N GLY A 130 -1.86 9.90 13.84
CA GLY A 130 -3.29 9.98 14.14
C GLY A 130 -3.98 8.63 13.91
N THR A 131 -5.31 8.63 13.90
CA THR A 131 -6.08 7.42 13.64
C THR A 131 -6.13 7.16 12.14
N ASN A 132 -5.67 5.97 11.74
CA ASN A 132 -5.77 5.46 10.38
C ASN A 132 -6.43 4.09 10.41
N PHE A 133 -7.15 3.73 9.36
CA PHE A 133 -7.58 2.35 9.12
C PHE A 133 -6.82 1.76 7.94
N CYS A 134 -6.04 0.73 8.23
CA CYS A 134 -5.23 0.03 7.26
C CYS A 134 -5.89 -1.29 6.83
N PHE A 135 -5.72 -1.63 5.56
CA PHE A 135 -6.32 -2.81 4.95
C PHE A 135 -5.38 -3.43 3.92
N GLY A 136 -5.69 -4.68 3.57
CA GLY A 136 -5.13 -5.36 2.42
C GLY A 136 -3.74 -5.97 2.63
N ARG A 137 -3.44 -6.97 1.80
CA ARG A 137 -2.11 -7.55 1.61
C ARG A 137 -1.76 -7.55 0.14
N VAL A 138 -0.55 -7.10 -0.19
CA VAL A 138 -0.01 -7.18 -1.54
C VAL A 138 0.33 -8.62 -1.88
N VAL A 139 -0.20 -9.07 -3.01
CA VAL A 139 0.24 -10.29 -3.68
C VAL A 139 0.81 -9.91 -5.03
N VAL A 140 2.12 -10.10 -5.17
CA VAL A 140 2.84 -9.79 -6.40
C VAL A 140 2.46 -10.80 -7.47
N GLU A 141 1.96 -10.31 -8.61
CA GLU A 141 1.56 -11.18 -9.71
C GLU A 141 2.73 -11.44 -10.65
N LYS A 142 3.32 -10.37 -11.18
CA LYS A 142 4.42 -10.45 -12.14
C LYS A 142 5.32 -9.23 -12.06
N ILE A 143 6.60 -9.44 -12.37
CA ILE A 143 7.54 -8.36 -12.67
C ILE A 143 7.28 -7.88 -14.10
N ILE A 144 7.20 -6.57 -14.29
CA ILE A 144 6.97 -5.92 -15.58
C ILE A 144 8.30 -5.46 -16.16
N ASP A 145 9.12 -4.82 -15.33
CA ASP A 145 10.37 -4.22 -15.78
C ASP A 145 11.42 -4.17 -14.67
N VAL A 146 12.69 -4.16 -15.08
CA VAL A 146 13.85 -3.97 -14.22
C VAL A 146 14.78 -2.95 -14.87
N ASP A 147 14.70 -1.72 -14.38
CA ASP A 147 15.48 -0.59 -14.89
C ASP A 147 16.72 -0.34 -14.02
N ASN A 148 17.89 -0.25 -14.65
CA ASN A 148 19.14 0.14 -14.01
C ASN A 148 19.33 1.64 -14.17
N GLN A 149 18.97 2.37 -13.13
CA GLN A 149 19.07 3.82 -13.12
C GLN A 149 20.49 4.32 -12.87
N LEU A 150 20.73 5.56 -13.29
CA LEU A 150 21.97 6.28 -13.02
C LEU A 150 22.30 6.25 -11.51
N LYS A 151 23.60 6.14 -11.19
CA LYS A 151 24.16 6.00 -9.83
C LYS A 151 24.01 4.62 -9.17
N GLY A 152 23.75 3.56 -9.95
CA GLY A 152 23.75 2.18 -9.42
C GLY A 152 22.48 1.81 -8.65
N MET A 153 21.41 2.57 -8.87
CA MET A 153 20.07 2.24 -8.38
C MET A 153 19.38 1.30 -9.36
N ARG A 154 18.55 0.41 -8.85
CA ARG A 154 17.71 -0.49 -9.65
C ARG A 154 16.25 -0.30 -9.26
N MET A 155 15.44 0.07 -10.23
CA MET A 155 13.98 0.11 -10.10
C MET A 155 13.42 -1.21 -10.62
N VAL A 156 12.49 -1.80 -9.88
CA VAL A 156 11.75 -3.00 -10.29
C VAL A 156 10.28 -2.67 -10.26
N THR A 157 9.64 -2.70 -11.42
CA THR A 157 8.21 -2.42 -11.58
C THR A 157 7.45 -3.74 -11.69
N PHE A 158 6.30 -3.84 -11.03
CA PHE A 158 5.51 -5.06 -10.95
C PHE A 158 4.01 -4.78 -10.91
N THR A 159 3.20 -5.78 -11.23
CA THR A 159 1.76 -5.76 -10.91
C THR A 159 1.47 -6.53 -9.63
N TYR A 160 0.44 -6.08 -8.92
CA TYR A 160 -0.06 -6.77 -7.73
C TYR A 160 -1.58 -6.63 -7.59
N HIS A 161 -2.19 -7.55 -6.86
CA HIS A 161 -3.54 -7.38 -6.33
C HIS A 161 -3.53 -7.34 -4.80
N LEU A 162 -4.65 -6.94 -4.22
CA LEU A 162 -4.85 -6.91 -2.78
C LEU A 162 -5.71 -8.09 -2.32
N GLU A 163 -5.18 -8.90 -1.41
CA GLU A 163 -5.95 -9.85 -0.61
C GLU A 163 -6.47 -9.19 0.67
N ASN A 164 -7.44 -9.81 1.35
CA ASN A 164 -7.96 -9.36 2.65
C ASN A 164 -8.49 -7.92 2.65
N VAL A 165 -9.12 -7.51 1.55
CA VAL A 165 -9.79 -6.22 1.43
C VAL A 165 -11.15 -6.28 2.15
N PRO A 166 -11.34 -5.54 3.26
CA PRO A 166 -12.58 -5.55 4.02
C PRO A 166 -13.71 -4.84 3.23
N ASN A 167 -14.97 -5.07 3.62
CA ASN A 167 -16.09 -4.48 2.89
C ASN A 167 -16.23 -2.97 3.12
N TRP A 168 -15.85 -2.46 4.29
CA TRP A 168 -15.98 -1.04 4.62
C TRP A 168 -15.26 -0.12 3.62
N ILE A 169 -14.11 -0.55 3.11
CA ILE A 169 -13.32 0.26 2.16
C ILE A 169 -13.91 0.27 0.75
N LYS A 170 -14.88 -0.61 0.45
CA LYS A 170 -15.57 -0.63 -0.83
C LYS A 170 -16.71 0.40 -0.88
N ASN A 171 -17.05 1.03 0.25
CA ASN A 171 -18.02 2.11 0.27
C ASN A 171 -17.43 3.38 -0.39
N LYS A 172 -18.10 3.85 -1.44
CA LYS A 172 -17.75 5.07 -2.18
C LYS A 172 -17.74 6.32 -1.33
N ASP A 173 -18.63 6.41 -0.33
CA ASP A 173 -18.70 7.57 0.55
C ASP A 173 -17.44 7.71 1.41
N ILE A 174 -16.74 6.59 1.68
CA ILE A 174 -15.44 6.63 2.35
C ILE A 174 -14.34 7.01 1.36
N TYR A 175 -14.18 6.24 0.29
CA TYR A 175 -12.98 6.39 -0.52
C TYR A 175 -12.97 7.67 -1.36
N SER A 176 -14.14 8.25 -1.66
CA SER A 176 -14.24 9.53 -2.38
C SER A 176 -13.67 10.71 -1.59
N LEU A 177 -13.47 10.57 -0.28
CA LEU A 177 -12.80 11.57 0.56
C LEU A 177 -11.29 11.63 0.33
N TYR A 178 -10.72 10.68 -0.41
CA TYR A 178 -9.27 10.55 -0.59
C TYR A 178 -8.95 10.69 -2.08
N PRO A 179 -8.46 11.86 -2.55
CA PRO A 179 -8.22 12.11 -3.97
C PRO A 179 -7.32 11.07 -4.66
N ASN A 180 -6.32 10.58 -3.92
CA ASN A 180 -5.33 9.62 -4.41
C ASN A 180 -5.84 8.16 -4.36
N TYR A 181 -7.07 7.91 -3.93
CA TYR A 181 -7.62 6.55 -3.86
C TYR A 181 -7.82 5.93 -5.25
N SER A 182 -8.12 6.75 -6.27
CA SER A 182 -8.33 6.28 -7.65
C SER A 182 -7.16 5.46 -8.21
N GLU A 183 -5.93 5.67 -7.71
CA GLU A 183 -4.75 4.91 -8.10
C GLU A 183 -4.80 3.45 -7.61
N ILE A 184 -5.42 3.22 -6.46
CA ILE A 184 -5.51 1.90 -5.81
C ILE A 184 -6.89 1.26 -5.95
N GLU A 185 -7.94 2.04 -6.25
CA GLU A 185 -9.32 1.58 -6.42
C GLU A 185 -9.43 0.30 -7.26
N PRO A 186 -8.72 0.16 -8.41
CA PRO A 186 -8.83 -1.05 -9.20
C PRO A 186 -8.35 -2.31 -8.47
N ALA A 187 -7.31 -2.19 -7.63
CA ALA A 187 -6.80 -3.28 -6.80
C ALA A 187 -7.71 -3.57 -5.60
N VAL A 188 -8.37 -2.55 -5.04
CA VAL A 188 -9.33 -2.72 -3.93
C VAL A 188 -10.62 -3.39 -4.40
N THR A 189 -11.11 -2.98 -5.58
CA THR A 189 -12.31 -3.54 -6.21
C THR A 189 -12.07 -4.88 -6.90
N GLY A 190 -10.80 -5.26 -7.12
CA GLY A 190 -10.43 -6.47 -7.86
C GLY A 190 -10.69 -6.39 -9.36
N SER A 191 -10.93 -5.19 -9.90
CA SER A 191 -11.23 -5.00 -11.33
C SER A 191 -9.99 -5.17 -12.22
N ARG A 192 -8.81 -4.76 -11.74
CA ARG A 192 -7.51 -5.07 -12.36
C ARG A 192 -6.36 -4.93 -11.35
N PRO A 193 -5.20 -5.55 -11.62
CA PRO A 193 -4.00 -5.36 -10.82
C PRO A 193 -3.54 -3.88 -10.81
N ALA A 194 -3.00 -3.46 -9.67
CA ALA A 194 -2.29 -2.18 -9.52
C ALA A 194 -0.82 -2.32 -9.91
N LEU A 195 -0.18 -1.18 -10.17
CA LEU A 195 1.25 -1.06 -10.42
C LEU A 195 1.98 -0.71 -9.13
N GLY A 196 3.10 -1.37 -8.89
CA GLY A 196 4.04 -1.05 -7.81
C GLY A 196 5.47 -0.95 -8.32
N SER A 197 6.31 -0.26 -7.57
CA SER A 197 7.73 -0.08 -7.86
C SER A 197 8.57 -0.20 -6.60
N HIS A 198 9.62 -1.02 -6.63
CA HIS A 198 10.62 -1.09 -5.56
C HIS A 198 11.97 -0.60 -6.09
N TYR A 199 12.66 0.19 -5.27
CA TYR A 199 13.93 0.82 -5.60
C TYR A 199 15.03 0.23 -4.73
N TYR A 200 16.11 -0.22 -5.35
CA TYR A 200 17.22 -0.89 -4.70
C TYR A 200 18.55 -0.20 -4.98
N ASN A 201 19.42 -0.15 -3.98
CA ASN A 201 20.84 0.09 -4.19
C ASN A 201 21.55 -1.24 -4.42
N ILE A 202 22.45 -1.29 -5.39
CA ILE A 202 23.33 -2.44 -5.62
C ILE A 202 24.61 -2.22 -4.81
N LYS A 203 24.86 -3.10 -3.84
CA LYS A 203 26.11 -3.10 -3.07
C LYS A 203 27.29 -3.61 -3.90
N SER A 204 28.51 -3.32 -3.46
CA SER A 204 29.74 -3.78 -4.12
C SER A 204 29.86 -5.31 -4.22
N ASP A 205 29.20 -6.05 -3.33
CA ASP A 205 29.10 -7.52 -3.34
C ASP A 205 27.92 -8.05 -4.17
N GLY A 206 27.23 -7.18 -4.92
CA GLY A 206 26.09 -7.52 -5.76
C GLY A 206 24.75 -7.61 -5.01
N ARG A 207 24.72 -7.50 -3.67
CA ARG A 207 23.45 -7.58 -2.91
C ARG A 207 22.60 -6.34 -3.11
N LEU A 208 21.29 -6.55 -3.23
CA LEU A 208 20.30 -5.47 -3.26
C LEU A 208 19.92 -5.02 -1.84
N LYS A 209 19.88 -3.70 -1.63
CA LYS A 209 19.31 -3.07 -0.43
C LYS A 209 18.11 -2.24 -0.85
N LEU A 210 16.92 -2.58 -0.32
CA LEU A 210 15.71 -1.79 -0.54
C LEU A 210 15.92 -0.38 0.01
N ILE A 211 15.62 0.62 -0.83
CA ILE A 211 15.66 2.05 -0.49
C ILE A 211 14.23 2.53 -0.26
N ARG A 212 13.33 2.19 -1.18
CA ARG A 212 11.94 2.63 -1.19
C ARG A 212 11.06 1.54 -1.79
N ALA A 213 9.91 1.32 -1.18
CA ALA A 213 8.86 0.45 -1.68
C ALA A 213 7.61 1.28 -1.97
N GLU A 214 7.08 1.17 -3.17
CA GLU A 214 5.83 1.79 -3.62
C GLU A 214 4.89 0.67 -4.03
N SER A 215 4.10 0.16 -3.07
CA SER A 215 3.18 -0.96 -3.29
C SER A 215 1.95 -0.91 -2.38
N GLY A 216 1.61 0.29 -1.91
CA GLY A 216 0.57 0.60 -0.93
C GLY A 216 0.84 1.99 -0.38
N ASN A 217 -0.22 2.70 0.04
CA ASN A 217 -0.14 4.12 0.33
C ASN A 217 -0.80 4.47 1.68
N TYR A 218 -0.23 5.43 2.38
CA TYR A 218 -0.99 6.25 3.32
C TYR A 218 -1.71 7.31 2.51
N LEU A 219 -3.03 7.20 2.44
CA LEU A 219 -3.90 8.18 1.82
C LEU A 219 -4.33 9.13 2.93
N LEU A 220 -3.91 10.39 2.77
CA LEU A 220 -4.18 11.49 3.69
C LEU A 220 -5.53 12.12 3.36
#